data_AF-A0A7K3YGR4-F1
#
_entry.id   AF-A0A7K3YGR4-F1
#
_cell.length_a   1.000
_cell.length_b   1.000
_cell.length_c   1.000
_cell.angle_alpha   90.00
_cell.angle_beta   90.00
_cell.angle_gamma   90.00
#
_symmetry.space_group_name_H-M   'P 1'
#
loop_
_entity.id
_entity.type
_entity.pdbx_description
1 polymer ?
#
loop_
_entity_poly.entity_id
_entity_poly.type
_entity_poly.pdbx_seq_one_letter_code
_entity_poly.pdbx_strand_id
1 'polypeptide(L)'
;MKTERLAGFAVALVLAACICGVAAQEMGVGEIGTVAVGETVTIGGTTNLAPGNHLLVTVTPVGFGPTNKSTPAGPGGVSGVAVVERGEEGANTWSFVVDTTGFEPGEYSVAMEWIEGGTTASTTFSVLEVATTTPTVTATPAETTPPASPTPTTTGTALPMTALAAGLIGYLLRKK
;
A
#
# COMPACT_ATOMS: atom_id res chain seq x y z
N MET A 1 61.48 -51.27 -25.48
CA MET A 1 60.14 -51.25 -26.12
C MET A 1 59.25 -50.44 -25.17
N LYS A 2 58.70 -49.24 -25.46
CA LYS A 2 58.02 -48.73 -26.69
C LYS A 2 56.84 -49.65 -27.04
N THR A 3 55.54 -49.28 -27.11
CA THR A 3 54.74 -48.03 -26.93
C THR A 3 53.26 -48.44 -26.75
N GLU A 4 52.19 -47.64 -26.61
CA GLU A 4 51.91 -46.18 -26.71
C GLU A 4 50.95 -45.70 -25.57
N ARG A 5 50.88 -44.37 -25.40
CA ARG A 5 49.78 -43.48 -24.95
C ARG A 5 48.32 -43.98 -24.82
N LEU A 6 47.57 -43.35 -23.89
CA LEU A 6 46.21 -42.76 -24.02
C LEU A 6 45.94 -41.95 -22.72
N ALA A 7 45.87 -40.61 -22.76
CA ALA A 7 44.69 -39.77 -23.05
C ALA A 7 43.82 -39.51 -21.80
N GLY A 8 43.60 -38.22 -21.51
CA GLY A 8 43.20 -37.73 -20.19
C GLY A 8 41.80 -38.14 -19.71
N PHE A 9 41.67 -38.18 -18.38
CA PHE A 9 40.41 -38.01 -17.68
C PHE A 9 40.46 -36.72 -16.89
N ALA A 10 39.67 -35.73 -17.32
CA ALA A 10 39.38 -34.57 -16.49
C ALA A 10 38.63 -35.05 -15.23
N VAL A 11 39.16 -34.72 -14.05
CA VAL A 11 38.53 -35.07 -12.78
C VAL A 11 37.28 -34.19 -12.60
N ALA A 12 36.14 -34.67 -13.09
CA ALA A 12 34.84 -34.14 -12.74
C ALA A 12 34.59 -34.47 -11.26
N LEU A 13 34.80 -33.48 -10.39
CA LEU A 13 34.60 -33.58 -8.96
C LEU A 13 33.09 -33.64 -8.65
N VAL A 14 32.49 -34.83 -8.78
CA VAL A 14 31.09 -35.08 -8.41
C VAL A 14 30.97 -35.01 -6.90
N LEU A 15 30.67 -33.81 -6.39
CA LEU A 15 30.21 -33.59 -5.02
C LEU A 15 28.82 -34.23 -4.85
N ALA A 16 28.81 -35.54 -4.64
CA ALA A 16 27.66 -36.27 -4.14
C ALA A 16 27.38 -35.86 -2.70
N ALA A 17 26.74 -34.71 -2.53
CA ALA A 17 26.13 -34.32 -1.27
C ALA A 17 24.99 -35.30 -0.97
N CYS A 18 25.30 -36.37 -0.22
CA CYS A 18 24.30 -37.16 0.46
C CYS A 18 23.64 -36.28 1.53
N ILE A 19 22.69 -35.44 1.11
CA ILE A 19 21.68 -34.86 2.00
C ILE A 19 20.85 -36.02 2.54
N CYS A 20 21.31 -36.53 3.68
CA CYS A 20 20.57 -37.47 4.51
C CYS A 20 19.24 -36.81 4.85
N GLY A 21 18.15 -37.35 4.29
CA GLY A 21 16.80 -36.87 4.52
C GLY A 21 16.34 -37.17 5.94
N VAL A 22 16.86 -36.42 6.92
CA VAL A 22 16.02 -36.02 8.04
C VAL A 22 14.87 -35.22 7.45
N ALA A 23 13.63 -35.51 7.86
CA ALA A 23 12.53 -34.62 7.54
C ALA A 23 12.80 -33.31 8.27
N ALA A 24 13.35 -32.33 7.54
CA ALA A 24 13.49 -30.97 8.04
C ALA A 24 12.08 -30.48 8.42
N GLN A 25 12.00 -29.65 9.45
CA GLN A 25 10.76 -28.96 9.76
C GLN A 25 10.58 -27.91 8.67
N GLU A 26 9.81 -28.25 7.63
CA GLU A 26 9.55 -27.34 6.53
C GLU A 26 8.56 -26.28 7.01
N MET A 27 8.97 -25.03 6.80
CA MET A 27 8.35 -23.86 7.36
C MET A 27 8.55 -22.74 6.35
N GLY A 28 7.58 -22.60 5.46
CA GLY A 28 7.64 -21.72 4.30
C GLY A 28 6.79 -20.48 4.47
N VAL A 29 7.30 -19.35 4.00
CA VAL A 29 6.48 -18.17 3.67
C VAL A 29 6.26 -18.16 2.16
N GLY A 30 5.01 -17.98 1.74
CA GLY A 30 4.67 -17.80 0.35
C GLY A 30 5.20 -16.48 -0.22
N GLU A 31 5.12 -16.34 -1.53
CA GLU A 31 5.43 -15.07 -2.19
C GLU A 31 4.35 -14.03 -1.83
N ILE A 32 4.77 -12.91 -1.25
CA ILE A 32 3.89 -11.78 -0.88
C ILE A 32 3.83 -10.73 -2.00
N GLY A 33 4.90 -10.62 -2.79
CA GLY A 33 5.01 -9.70 -3.91
C GLY A 33 5.16 -8.24 -3.46
N THR A 34 4.19 -7.40 -3.84
CA THR A 34 4.23 -5.94 -3.66
C THR A 34 2.89 -5.44 -3.14
N VAL A 35 2.92 -4.59 -2.12
CA VAL A 35 1.75 -4.13 -1.35
C VAL A 35 1.68 -2.60 -1.37
N ALA A 36 0.48 -2.01 -1.39
CA ALA A 36 0.30 -0.56 -1.31
C ALA A 36 0.26 -0.08 0.17
N VAL A 37 0.84 1.10 0.49
CA VAL A 37 0.72 1.69 1.85
C VAL A 37 -0.75 1.87 2.25
N GLY A 38 -1.14 1.40 3.43
CA GLY A 38 -2.53 1.47 3.91
C GLY A 38 -3.44 0.38 3.35
N GLU A 39 -2.89 -0.62 2.65
CA GLU A 39 -3.58 -1.84 2.28
C GLU A 39 -3.45 -2.90 3.38
N THR A 40 -4.46 -3.77 3.48
CA THR A 40 -4.41 -4.98 4.30
C THR A 40 -3.96 -6.17 3.45
N VAL A 41 -2.78 -6.72 3.72
CA VAL A 41 -2.24 -7.90 3.04
C VAL A 41 -2.40 -9.15 3.92
N THR A 42 -2.75 -10.29 3.32
CA THR A 42 -2.71 -11.59 4.01
C THR A 42 -1.42 -12.29 3.62
N ILE A 43 -0.51 -12.44 4.58
CA ILE A 43 0.69 -13.24 4.43
C ILE A 43 0.34 -14.68 4.83
N GLY A 44 0.85 -15.67 4.12
CA GLY A 44 0.66 -17.07 4.47
C GLY A 44 1.70 -17.97 3.84
N GLY A 45 1.58 -19.27 4.07
CA GLY A 45 2.49 -20.27 3.52
C GLY A 45 2.16 -21.67 4.00
N THR A 46 3.09 -22.59 3.76
CA THR A 46 2.95 -24.02 4.08
C THR A 46 3.97 -24.45 5.13
N THR A 47 3.61 -25.47 5.90
CA THR A 47 4.49 -26.09 6.89
C THR A 47 4.14 -27.56 7.12
N ASN A 48 5.09 -28.35 7.62
CA ASN A 48 4.84 -29.70 8.12
C ASN A 48 4.56 -29.77 9.63
N LEU A 49 4.58 -28.63 10.34
CA LEU A 49 4.16 -28.53 11.74
C LEU A 49 2.70 -28.96 11.91
N ALA A 50 2.37 -29.62 13.02
CA ALA A 50 1.02 -30.11 13.25
C ALA A 50 0.01 -28.94 13.45
N PRO A 51 -1.27 -29.10 13.05
CA PRO A 51 -2.28 -28.09 13.32
C PRO A 51 -2.44 -27.79 14.82
N GLY A 52 -2.58 -26.51 15.16
CA GLY A 52 -2.64 -26.01 16.54
C GLY A 52 -1.30 -25.58 17.15
N ASN A 53 -0.17 -25.71 16.42
CA ASN A 53 1.09 -25.03 16.79
C ASN A 53 1.02 -23.53 16.50
N HIS A 54 1.87 -22.75 17.17
CA HIS A 54 1.86 -21.29 17.08
C HIS A 54 3.12 -20.74 16.40
N LEU A 55 2.91 -19.84 15.44
CA LEU A 55 3.98 -19.16 14.72
C LEU A 55 3.99 -17.69 15.12
N LEU A 56 5.07 -17.22 15.72
CA LEU A 56 5.32 -15.79 15.91
C LEU A 56 5.72 -15.19 14.57
N VAL A 57 4.87 -14.35 13.99
CA VAL A 57 5.14 -13.61 12.75
C VAL A 57 5.53 -12.19 13.13
N THR A 58 6.67 -11.71 12.62
CA THR A 58 7.20 -10.38 12.86
C THR A 58 7.60 -9.74 11.54
N VAL A 59 6.94 -8.65 11.18
CA VAL A 59 7.24 -7.81 10.03
C VAL A 59 8.09 -6.64 10.51
N THR A 60 9.18 -6.32 9.83
CA THR A 60 10.10 -5.24 10.21
C THR A 60 10.69 -4.58 8.95
N PRO A 61 10.77 -3.24 8.86
CA PRO A 61 11.45 -2.59 7.73
C PRO A 61 12.93 -3.00 7.68
N VAL A 62 13.42 -3.33 6.48
CA VAL A 62 14.83 -3.70 6.26
C VAL A 62 15.72 -2.45 6.30
N GLY A 63 15.21 -1.31 5.84
CA GLY A 63 15.92 -0.03 5.81
C GLY A 63 15.62 0.84 7.04
N PHE A 64 16.57 0.96 7.96
CA PHE A 64 16.56 2.02 8.96
C PHE A 64 17.25 3.28 8.39
N GLY A 65 16.46 4.19 7.82
CA GLY A 65 16.93 5.52 7.45
C GLY A 65 17.17 6.41 8.68
N PRO A 66 18.08 7.41 8.62
CA PRO A 66 18.23 8.39 9.69
C PRO A 66 17.01 9.31 9.77
N THR A 67 16.06 8.98 10.66
CA THR A 67 14.90 9.83 10.93
C THR A 67 15.34 11.11 11.65
N ASN A 68 14.71 12.24 11.30
CA ASN A 68 14.97 13.51 11.98
C ASN A 68 14.33 13.46 13.38
N LYS A 69 15.01 13.95 14.43
CA LYS A 69 14.50 13.91 15.81
C LYS A 69 13.15 14.64 16.00
N SER A 70 12.80 15.55 15.10
CA SER A 70 11.53 16.28 15.09
C SER A 70 10.41 15.57 14.33
N THR A 71 10.73 14.53 13.55
CA THR A 71 9.73 13.65 12.93
C THR A 71 9.33 12.61 13.99
N PRO A 72 8.04 12.32 14.18
CA PRO A 72 7.61 11.12 14.91
C PRO A 72 8.32 9.90 14.33
N ALA A 73 8.71 8.94 15.17
CA ALA A 73 9.23 7.68 14.65
C ALA A 73 8.21 7.08 13.68
N GLY A 74 8.61 6.77 12.45
CA GLY A 74 7.80 6.00 11.52
C GLY A 74 7.35 4.70 12.21
N PRO A 75 6.11 4.23 11.97
CA PRO A 75 5.61 3.10 12.72
C PRO A 75 6.51 1.88 12.49
N GLY A 76 7.00 1.32 13.59
CA GLY A 76 7.66 0.03 13.56
C GLY A 76 6.71 -1.02 12.99
N GLY A 77 7.27 -2.01 12.29
CA GLY A 77 6.48 -3.07 11.69
C GLY A 77 5.69 -3.89 12.72
N VAL A 78 4.72 -4.66 12.22
CA VAL A 78 3.76 -5.40 13.05
C VAL A 78 4.28 -6.76 13.47
N SER A 79 3.87 -7.25 14.65
CA SER A 79 4.04 -8.66 15.02
C SER A 79 2.77 -9.25 15.62
N GLY A 80 2.66 -10.57 15.57
CA GLY A 80 1.51 -11.30 16.10
C GLY A 80 1.70 -12.82 15.99
N VAL A 81 0.68 -13.58 16.40
CA VAL A 81 0.72 -15.05 16.38
C VAL A 81 -0.26 -15.58 15.34
N ALA A 82 0.24 -16.40 14.43
CA ALA A 82 -0.56 -17.23 13.54
C ALA A 82 -0.68 -18.65 14.09
N VAL A 83 -1.83 -19.29 13.89
CA VAL A 83 -2.03 -20.71 14.25
C VAL A 83 -1.86 -21.55 13.00
N VAL A 84 -1.19 -22.70 13.12
CA VAL A 84 -1.10 -23.68 12.03
C VAL A 84 -2.44 -24.39 11.87
N GLU A 85 -2.98 -24.38 10.67
CA GLU A 85 -4.23 -25.02 10.26
C GLU A 85 -3.94 -26.23 9.36
N ARG A 86 -4.91 -27.15 9.27
CA ARG A 86 -4.80 -28.28 8.34
C ARG A 86 -5.07 -27.80 6.91
N GLY A 87 -4.06 -27.90 6.05
CA GLY A 87 -4.18 -27.67 4.62
C GLY A 87 -4.42 -28.95 3.83
N GLU A 88 -4.30 -28.84 2.50
CA GLU A 88 -4.56 -29.92 1.55
C GLU A 88 -3.31 -30.79 1.30
N GLU A 89 -3.53 -32.00 0.77
CA GLU A 89 -2.49 -32.98 0.39
C GLU A 89 -1.45 -33.36 1.47
N GLY A 90 -1.69 -32.98 2.73
CA GLY A 90 -0.80 -33.22 3.86
C GLY A 90 0.15 -32.07 4.20
N ALA A 91 0.13 -30.97 3.43
CA ALA A 91 0.78 -29.72 3.78
C ALA A 91 -0.14 -28.90 4.70
N ASN A 92 0.33 -28.55 5.89
CA ASN A 92 -0.42 -27.66 6.78
C ASN A 92 -0.18 -26.20 6.36
N THR A 93 -1.15 -25.33 6.64
CA THR A 93 -1.14 -23.92 6.21
C THR A 93 -1.18 -23.00 7.41
N TRP A 94 -0.82 -21.75 7.21
CA TRP A 94 -0.97 -20.69 8.21
C TRP A 94 -1.22 -19.37 7.48
N SER A 95 -1.84 -18.41 8.16
CA SER A 95 -2.03 -17.06 7.64
C SER A 95 -1.91 -16.00 8.73
N PHE A 96 -1.49 -14.80 8.35
CA PHE A 96 -1.36 -13.64 9.20
C PHE A 96 -1.76 -12.38 8.41
N VAL A 97 -2.68 -11.60 8.97
CA VAL A 97 -3.20 -10.38 8.34
C VAL A 97 -2.39 -9.19 8.82
N VAL A 98 -1.85 -8.42 7.87
CA VAL A 98 -1.03 -7.23 8.12
C VAL A 98 -1.74 -6.02 7.56
N ASP A 99 -2.09 -5.08 8.43
CA ASP A 99 -2.47 -3.73 8.06
C ASP A 99 -1.20 -2.90 7.86
N THR A 100 -0.96 -2.42 6.64
CA THR A 100 0.19 -1.56 6.32
C THR A 100 -0.10 -0.07 6.55
N THR A 101 -1.20 0.28 7.23
CA THR A 101 -1.53 1.66 7.59
C THR A 101 -0.40 2.32 8.37
N GLY A 102 0.19 3.34 7.76
CA GLY A 102 1.31 4.11 8.30
C GLY A 102 2.70 3.59 7.90
N PHE A 103 2.83 2.39 7.33
CA PHE A 103 4.12 1.86 6.87
C PHE A 103 4.77 2.84 5.88
N GLU A 104 6.06 3.09 6.04
CA GLU A 104 6.83 3.89 5.08
C GLU A 104 7.10 3.05 3.81
N PRO A 105 7.05 3.61 2.59
CA PRO A 105 7.42 2.89 1.37
C PRO A 105 8.86 2.36 1.44
N GLY A 106 9.07 1.08 1.10
CA GLY A 106 10.36 0.43 1.24
C GLY A 106 10.29 -1.09 1.29
N GLU A 107 11.41 -1.74 1.59
CA GLU A 107 11.49 -3.19 1.76
C GLU A 107 11.25 -3.59 3.22
N TYR A 108 10.41 -4.61 3.42
CA TYR A 108 10.09 -5.20 4.71
C TYR A 108 10.48 -6.67 4.74
N SER A 109 11.08 -7.10 5.84
CA SER A 109 11.34 -8.50 6.14
C SER A 109 10.23 -9.05 7.02
N VAL A 110 9.76 -10.25 6.69
CA VAL A 110 8.84 -11.05 7.47
C VAL A 110 9.64 -12.19 8.06
N ALA A 111 9.90 -12.13 9.35
CA ALA A 111 10.44 -13.23 10.12
C ALA A 111 9.28 -14.04 10.72
N MET A 112 9.47 -15.35 10.79
CA MET A 112 8.52 -16.30 11.36
C MET A 112 9.29 -17.28 12.25
N GLU A 113 8.80 -17.50 13.46
CA GLU A 113 9.41 -18.39 14.46
C GLU A 113 8.37 -19.36 15.04
N TRP A 114 8.73 -20.64 15.14
CA TRP A 114 7.87 -21.65 15.76
C TRP A 114 8.06 -21.58 17.27
N ILE A 115 7.02 -21.13 17.99
CA ILE A 115 7.11 -20.81 19.41
C ILE A 115 7.48 -22.04 20.25
N GLU A 116 6.97 -23.22 19.92
CA GLU A 116 7.21 -24.43 20.71
C GLU A 116 8.53 -25.17 20.37
N GLY A 117 9.24 -24.81 19.30
CA GLY A 117 10.44 -25.55 18.85
C GLY A 117 11.56 -24.77 18.17
N GLY A 118 11.46 -23.44 18.05
CA GLY A 118 12.57 -22.54 17.68
C GLY A 118 13.03 -22.60 16.21
N THR A 119 12.31 -23.32 15.34
CA THR A 119 12.56 -23.27 13.89
C THR A 119 12.12 -21.92 13.35
N THR A 120 12.93 -21.32 12.48
CA THR A 120 12.68 -20.00 11.91
C THR A 120 12.70 -20.01 10.39
N ALA A 121 11.91 -19.11 9.79
CA ALA A 121 11.87 -18.84 8.37
C ALA A 121 11.76 -17.33 8.13
N SER A 122 12.19 -16.84 6.97
CA SER A 122 11.99 -15.44 6.60
C SER A 122 11.84 -15.23 5.11
N THR A 123 11.19 -14.12 4.74
CA THR A 123 11.08 -13.62 3.37
C THR A 123 11.06 -12.09 3.38
N THR A 124 11.13 -11.45 2.21
CA THR A 124 10.98 -10.00 2.07
C THR A 124 9.86 -9.64 1.09
N PHE A 125 9.30 -8.44 1.24
CA PHE A 125 8.34 -7.87 0.31
C PHE A 125 8.49 -6.35 0.21
N SER A 126 7.99 -5.77 -0.88
CA SER A 126 8.07 -4.33 -1.12
C SER A 126 6.73 -3.64 -0.82
N VAL A 127 6.78 -2.52 -0.10
CA VAL A 127 5.64 -1.62 0.12
C VAL A 127 5.83 -0.37 -0.74
N LEU A 128 4.84 -0.05 -1.57
CA LEU A 128 4.86 1.10 -2.49
C LEU A 128 3.94 2.23 -2.03
N GLU A 129 4.35 3.46 -2.31
CA GLU A 129 3.52 4.66 -2.13
C GLU A 129 2.26 4.59 -2.99
N VAL A 130 1.10 4.86 -2.38
CA VAL A 130 -0.14 5.02 -3.14
C VAL A 130 -0.15 6.41 -3.75
N ALA A 131 -0.14 6.49 -5.08
CA ALA A 131 -0.29 7.76 -5.79
C ALA A 131 -1.60 8.43 -5.37
N THR A 132 -1.50 9.44 -4.50
CA THR A 132 -2.68 10.15 -4.00
C THR A 132 -3.30 10.89 -5.17
N THR A 133 -4.46 10.44 -5.64
CA THR A 133 -5.23 11.16 -6.66
C THR A 133 -5.76 12.44 -6.01
N THR A 134 -5.00 13.52 -6.11
CA THR A 134 -5.49 14.87 -5.82
C THR A 134 -6.82 15.03 -6.54
N PRO A 135 -7.93 15.30 -5.82
CA PRO A 135 -9.20 15.56 -6.49
C PRO A 135 -9.00 16.81 -7.34
N THR A 136 -8.97 16.64 -8.66
CA THR A 136 -8.98 17.74 -9.61
C THR A 136 -10.27 18.50 -9.38
N VAL A 137 -10.20 19.61 -8.65
CA VAL A 137 -11.28 20.57 -8.57
C VAL A 137 -11.45 21.12 -9.98
N THR A 138 -12.47 20.62 -10.68
CA THR A 138 -12.86 21.16 -11.98
C THR A 138 -13.22 22.63 -11.78
N ALA A 139 -12.28 23.51 -12.10
CA ALA A 139 -12.52 24.93 -12.11
C ALA A 139 -13.63 25.21 -13.12
N THR A 140 -14.81 25.62 -12.62
CA THR A 140 -15.87 26.15 -13.46
C THR A 140 -15.28 27.32 -14.26
N PRO A 141 -15.39 27.33 -15.61
CA PRO A 141 -14.83 28.42 -16.40
C PRO A 141 -15.46 29.75 -15.97
N ALA A 142 -14.63 30.74 -15.65
CA ALA A 142 -15.11 32.10 -15.51
C ALA A 142 -15.58 32.59 -16.89
N GLU A 143 -16.82 33.07 -16.99
CA GLU A 143 -17.31 33.67 -18.24
C GLU A 143 -16.48 34.90 -18.61
N THR A 144 -15.96 34.89 -19.84
CA THR A 144 -15.14 35.98 -20.37
C THR A 144 -16.03 37.13 -20.84
N THR A 145 -15.87 38.30 -20.20
CA THR A 145 -16.55 39.54 -20.57
C THR A 145 -16.25 39.98 -22.02
N PRO A 146 -17.25 40.20 -22.89
CA PRO A 146 -17.06 40.86 -24.18
C PRO A 146 -16.99 42.40 -24.03
N PRO A 147 -16.03 43.10 -24.66
CA PRO A 147 -15.97 44.56 -24.68
C PRO A 147 -16.52 45.18 -25.98
N ALA A 148 -17.41 46.16 -25.88
CA ALA A 148 -17.70 47.19 -26.91
C ALA A 148 -18.45 48.37 -26.25
N SER A 149 -17.87 49.57 -26.13
CA SER A 149 -17.71 50.66 -27.14
C SER A 149 -18.92 51.62 -27.24
N PRO A 150 -18.73 52.90 -27.63
CA PRO A 150 -19.40 54.00 -26.94
C PRO A 150 -20.58 54.68 -27.67
N THR A 151 -21.45 55.28 -26.85
CA THR A 151 -22.23 56.52 -27.04
C THR A 151 -22.83 56.86 -28.42
N PRO A 152 -24.17 57.03 -28.47
CA PRO A 152 -24.81 58.06 -29.28
C PRO A 152 -25.25 59.26 -28.43
N THR A 153 -24.70 60.44 -28.72
CA THR A 153 -25.31 61.73 -28.39
C THR A 153 -26.22 62.12 -29.53
N THR A 154 -27.46 62.58 -29.27
CA THR A 154 -28.10 63.80 -29.86
C THR A 154 -29.62 63.85 -29.59
N THR A 155 -30.02 64.90 -28.87
CA THR A 155 -31.24 65.75 -29.02
C THR A 155 -32.54 65.18 -29.62
N GLY A 156 -33.65 65.32 -28.87
CA GLY A 156 -35.01 65.11 -29.39
C GLY A 156 -36.14 65.51 -28.42
N THR A 157 -36.45 66.80 -28.32
CA THR A 157 -37.56 67.33 -27.49
C THR A 157 -38.93 67.01 -28.08
N ALA A 158 -39.83 66.37 -27.32
CA ALA A 158 -41.30 66.60 -27.35
C ALA A 158 -42.07 65.88 -26.21
N LEU A 159 -42.65 66.67 -25.30
CA LEU A 159 -43.85 66.31 -24.51
C LEU A 159 -45.11 66.73 -25.31
N PRO A 160 -46.37 66.46 -24.91
CA PRO A 160 -46.88 65.65 -23.78
C PRO A 160 -47.96 64.61 -24.19
N MET A 161 -48.42 63.74 -23.26
CA MET A 161 -49.86 63.50 -23.01
C MET A 161 -50.14 62.61 -21.78
N THR A 162 -51.17 63.03 -21.03
CA THR A 162 -52.07 62.33 -20.08
C THR A 162 -52.13 60.79 -20.08
N ALA A 163 -52.53 60.06 -19.03
CA ALA A 163 -52.82 60.24 -17.59
C ALA A 163 -53.71 59.05 -17.14
N LEU A 164 -53.45 58.43 -15.98
CA LEU A 164 -54.39 57.73 -15.05
C LEU A 164 -53.52 57.12 -13.91
N ALA A 165 -53.66 57.50 -12.64
CA ALA A 165 -54.57 56.93 -11.61
C ALA A 165 -54.21 55.49 -11.17
N ALA A 166 -54.24 55.10 -9.88
CA ALA A 166 -54.33 55.83 -8.60
C ALA A 166 -54.05 54.90 -7.40
N GLY A 167 -53.67 55.48 -6.25
CA GLY A 167 -53.80 54.87 -4.91
C GLY A 167 -52.70 53.89 -4.44
N LEU A 168 -52.47 53.70 -3.13
CA LEU A 168 -52.83 54.52 -1.97
C LEU A 168 -51.90 54.16 -0.78
N ILE A 169 -51.57 55.17 0.04
CA ILE A 169 -51.25 55.16 1.50
C ILE A 169 -51.27 53.77 2.18
N GLY A 170 -50.31 53.33 3.00
CA GLY A 170 -49.25 54.04 3.75
C GLY A 170 -49.26 53.61 5.24
N TYR A 171 -48.37 54.21 6.05
CA TYR A 171 -48.31 54.12 7.53
C TYR A 171 -47.80 52.78 8.14
N LEU A 172 -46.66 52.63 8.85
CA LEU A 172 -46.03 53.27 10.04
C LEU A 172 -46.19 52.43 11.34
N LEU A 173 -45.07 52.05 11.96
CA LEU A 173 -44.68 52.20 13.38
C LEU A 173 -43.45 51.28 13.62
N ARG A 174 -42.24 51.80 13.88
CA ARG A 174 -41.71 52.43 15.12
C ARG A 174 -41.48 51.47 16.30
N LYS A 175 -40.23 51.54 16.78
CA LYS A 175 -39.79 51.49 18.19
C LYS A 175 -39.88 50.11 18.88
N LYS A 176 -39.02 49.85 19.87
CA LYS A 176 -38.21 50.81 20.67
C LYS A 176 -36.80 50.30 20.94
#